data_AF-A0AAP6D0I6-F1
#
_entry.id   AF-A0AAP6D0I6-F1
#
_cell.length_a   1.000
_cell.length_b   1.000
_cell.length_c   1.000
_cell.angle_alpha   90.00
_cell.angle_beta   90.00
_cell.angle_gamma   90.00
#
_symmetry.space_group_name_H-M   'P 1'
#
loop_
_entity.id
_entity.type
_entity.pdbx_description
1 polymer ?
#
loop_
_entity_poly.entity_id
_entity_poly.type
_entity_poly.pdbx_seq_one_letter_code
_entity_poly.pdbx_strand_id
1 'polypeptide(L)'
;VSPNGRLPQKTLEEIRKVRSDLEKAAQEVSQLQGTFEVAFVSLIDGYCQFSNHELTQHAKIDFDHLEGLTLYSIPALLAMVDQSYAMAENRLANEQNQLSNIEKEKQRQKQQASAAAAARYQDGNVLVKVENFDGSNVMFSVTNVGSQGSLQPNFNTFSAYRTDSGELV
;
A
#
# COMPACT_ATOMS: atom_id res chain seq x y z
N VAL A 1 24.83 -4.64 -6.36
CA VAL A 1 23.87 -3.64 -6.89
C VAL A 1 22.65 -3.69 -5.98
N SER A 2 22.32 -2.62 -5.25
CA SER A 2 21.32 -2.69 -4.17
C SER A 2 19.91 -2.81 -4.75
N PRO A 3 19.07 -3.78 -4.34
CA PRO A 3 17.74 -4.02 -4.92
C PRO A 3 16.71 -2.90 -4.66
N ASN A 4 17.07 -1.90 -3.85
CA ASN A 4 16.24 -0.76 -3.50
C ASN A 4 16.99 0.53 -3.85
N GLY A 5 16.58 1.21 -4.91
CA GLY A 5 17.05 2.55 -5.26
C GLY A 5 16.87 3.51 -4.07
N ARG A 6 17.85 4.40 -3.87
CA ARG A 6 18.18 5.15 -2.63
C ARG A 6 17.14 6.19 -2.12
N LEU A 7 15.84 5.97 -2.25
CA LEU A 7 14.81 6.87 -1.67
C LEU A 7 13.65 6.17 -0.94
N PRO A 8 13.84 5.06 -0.19
CA PRO A 8 12.71 4.32 0.42
C PRO A 8 12.04 5.01 1.63
N GLN A 9 12.62 6.09 2.15
CA GLN A 9 12.12 6.80 3.34
C GLN A 9 11.69 8.24 3.08
N LYS A 10 11.82 8.73 1.83
CA LYS A 10 11.45 10.11 1.50
C LYS A 10 9.96 10.23 1.22
N THR A 11 9.39 11.39 1.54
CA THR A 11 7.99 11.69 1.20
C THR A 11 7.84 11.93 -0.30
N LEU A 12 6.62 11.81 -0.83
CA LEU A 12 6.34 12.10 -2.25
C LEU A 12 6.79 13.51 -2.66
N GLU A 13 6.66 14.50 -1.77
CA GLU A 13 7.09 15.87 -2.04
C GLU A 13 8.61 15.99 -2.12
N GLU A 14 9.34 15.30 -1.25
CA GLU A 14 10.80 15.28 -1.31
C GLU A 14 11.32 14.59 -2.58
N ILE A 15 10.66 13.52 -3.04
CA ILE A 15 11.01 12.86 -4.30
C ILE A 15 10.74 13.79 -5.48
N ARG A 16 9.62 14.52 -5.49
CA ARG A 16 9.32 15.55 -6.51
C ARG A 16 10.34 16.68 -6.50
N LYS A 17 10.79 17.12 -5.31
CA LYS A 17 11.83 18.14 -5.19
C LYS A 17 13.14 17.66 -5.82
N VAL A 18 13.56 16.43 -5.51
CA VAL A 18 14.77 15.82 -6.12
C VAL A 18 14.64 15.75 -7.64
N ARG A 19 13.46 15.39 -8.17
CA ARG A 19 13.21 15.41 -9.61
C ARG A 19 13.40 16.81 -10.19
N SER A 20 12.80 17.83 -9.57
CA SER A 20 12.92 19.22 -10.04
C SER A 20 14.35 19.73 -10.02
N ASP A 21 15.11 19.39 -8.97
CA ASP A 21 16.51 19.77 -8.84
C ASP A 21 17.36 19.10 -9.94
N LEU A 22 17.08 17.84 -10.28
CA LEU A 22 17.74 17.14 -11.39
C LEU A 22 17.37 17.73 -12.75
N GLU A 23 16.12 18.13 -12.97
CA GLU A 23 15.68 18.78 -14.21
C GLU A 23 16.36 20.15 -14.40
N LYS A 24 16.55 20.92 -13.32
CA LYS A 24 17.33 22.17 -13.36
C LYS A 24 18.79 21.91 -13.67
N ALA A 25 19.40 20.94 -13.00
CA ALA A 25 20.79 20.53 -13.29
C ALA A 25 20.96 20.09 -14.75
N ALA A 26 19.97 19.39 -15.31
CA ALA A 26 19.97 19.01 -16.72
C ALA A 26 19.99 20.22 -17.67
N GLN A 27 19.19 21.24 -17.37
CA GLN A 27 19.16 22.48 -18.15
C GLN A 27 20.51 23.22 -18.07
N GLU A 28 21.09 23.32 -16.88
CA GLU A 28 22.39 23.98 -16.68
C GLU A 28 23.51 23.24 -17.42
N VAL A 29 23.56 21.90 -17.32
CA VAL A 29 24.57 21.09 -18.03
C VAL A 29 24.40 21.21 -19.55
N SER A 30 23.17 21.23 -20.06
CA SER A 30 22.91 21.43 -21.49
C SER A 30 23.33 22.82 -21.98
N GLN A 31 23.10 23.88 -21.19
CA GLN A 31 23.58 25.23 -21.50
C GLN A 31 25.11 25.30 -21.51
N LEU A 32 25.76 24.63 -20.55
CA LEU A 32 27.21 24.56 -20.47
C LEU A 32 27.78 23.84 -21.70
N GLN A 33 27.22 22.68 -22.06
CA GLN A 33 27.60 21.94 -23.26
C GLN A 33 27.50 22.83 -24.51
N GLY A 34 26.37 23.50 -24.74
CA GLY A 34 26.19 24.38 -25.90
C GLY A 34 27.18 25.55 -25.93
N THR A 35 27.53 26.11 -24.76
CA THR A 35 28.55 27.15 -24.66
C THR A 35 29.93 26.63 -25.05
N PHE A 36 30.29 25.42 -24.61
CA PHE A 36 31.53 24.75 -25.02
C PHE A 36 31.55 24.44 -26.52
N GLU A 37 30.45 23.97 -27.11
CA GLU A 37 30.36 23.72 -28.56
C GLU A 37 30.57 24.99 -29.38
N VAL A 38 29.96 26.12 -28.99
CA VAL A 38 30.13 27.40 -29.69
C VAL A 38 31.54 27.95 -29.54
N ALA A 39 32.13 27.85 -28.34
CA ALA A 39 33.52 28.24 -28.10
C ALA A 39 34.48 27.37 -28.92
N PHE A 40 34.17 26.07 -29.05
CA PHE A 40 34.93 25.14 -29.87
C PHE A 40 34.82 25.48 -31.37
N VAL A 41 33.62 25.75 -31.89
CA VAL A 41 33.43 26.14 -33.29
C VAL A 41 34.11 27.48 -33.60
N SER A 42 34.09 28.43 -32.67
CA SER A 42 34.75 29.74 -32.85
C SER A 42 36.29 29.65 -32.86
N LEU A 43 36.87 28.56 -32.35
CA LEU A 43 38.30 28.24 -32.51
C LEU A 43 38.65 27.66 -33.90
N ILE A 44 37.65 27.15 -34.65
CA ILE A 44 37.81 26.42 -35.93
C ILE A 44 37.97 27.35 -37.16
N ASP A 45 37.93 28.68 -36.99
CA ASP A 45 38.14 29.66 -38.08
C ASP A 45 39.61 29.75 -38.59
N GLY A 46 40.28 28.61 -38.74
CA GLY A 46 41.41 28.50 -39.67
C GLY A 46 42.34 27.30 -39.46
N TYR A 47 42.62 26.89 -38.22
CA TYR A 47 43.55 25.78 -37.95
C TYR A 47 43.24 25.12 -36.60
N CYS A 48 42.32 24.16 -36.57
CA CYS A 48 42.20 23.25 -35.43
C CYS A 48 43.21 22.12 -35.54
N GLN A 49 44.45 22.41 -35.16
CA GLN A 49 45.25 21.40 -34.50
C GLN A 49 45.02 21.59 -33.01
N PHE A 50 44.44 20.59 -32.34
CA PHE A 50 44.79 20.37 -30.95
C PHE A 50 46.30 20.18 -30.96
N SER A 51 47.06 21.26 -30.80
CA SER A 51 48.44 21.16 -30.35
C SER A 51 48.40 20.22 -29.15
N ASN A 52 49.39 19.34 -28.98
CA ASN A 52 49.53 18.45 -27.81
C ASN A 52 49.77 19.23 -26.50
N HIS A 53 49.06 20.33 -26.31
CA HIS A 53 49.15 21.28 -25.23
C HIS A 53 48.06 20.92 -24.21
N GLU A 54 48.47 20.72 -22.97
CA GLU A 54 47.66 20.17 -21.87
C GLU A 54 46.30 20.88 -21.73
N LEU A 55 46.26 22.21 -21.90
CA LEU A 55 45.03 23.00 -21.80
C LEU A 55 43.93 22.55 -22.78
N THR A 56 44.31 22.16 -24.00
CA THR A 56 43.34 21.70 -25.01
C THR A 56 42.90 20.25 -24.81
N GLN A 57 43.72 19.43 -24.13
CA GLN A 57 43.32 18.08 -23.72
C GLN A 57 42.33 18.11 -22.56
N HIS A 58 42.53 19.00 -21.58
CA HIS A 58 41.58 19.19 -20.47
C HIS A 58 40.21 19.65 -20.98
N ALA A 59 40.16 20.61 -21.90
CA ALA A 59 38.91 21.07 -22.48
C ALA A 59 38.13 19.94 -23.20
N LYS A 60 38.83 19.02 -23.88
CA LYS A 60 38.21 17.86 -24.51
C LYS A 60 37.64 16.89 -23.47
N ILE A 61 38.40 16.58 -22.42
CA ILE A 61 37.95 15.70 -21.33
C ILE A 61 36.69 16.27 -20.67
N ASP A 62 36.66 17.57 -20.42
CA ASP A 62 35.49 18.23 -19.83
C ASP A 62 34.27 18.19 -20.75
N PHE A 63 34.46 18.36 -22.07
CA PHE A 63 33.39 18.21 -23.05
C PHE A 63 32.82 16.78 -23.07
N ASP A 64 33.68 15.76 -23.15
CA ASP A 64 33.29 14.35 -23.13
C ASP A 64 32.55 14.01 -21.82
N HIS A 65 32.94 14.61 -20.69
CA HIS A 65 32.21 14.47 -19.42
C HIS A 65 30.82 15.10 -19.46
N LEU A 66 30.65 16.29 -20.03
CA LEU A 66 29.35 16.96 -20.15
C LEU A 66 28.41 16.18 -21.07
N GLU A 67 28.93 15.63 -22.16
CA GLU A 67 28.17 14.74 -23.04
C GLU A 67 27.73 13.48 -22.27
N GLY A 68 28.64 12.85 -21.52
CA GLY A 68 28.35 11.68 -20.70
C GLY A 68 27.31 11.93 -19.61
N LEU A 69 27.34 13.11 -18.99
CA LEU A 69 26.35 13.53 -18.00
C LEU A 69 24.96 13.70 -18.64
N THR A 70 24.91 14.37 -19.79
CA THR A 70 23.66 14.70 -20.48
C THR A 70 23.00 13.47 -21.09
N LEU A 71 23.77 12.59 -21.73
CA LEU A 71 23.24 11.43 -22.45
C LEU A 71 22.89 10.25 -21.54
N TYR A 72 23.66 10.04 -20.47
CA TYR A 72 23.55 8.82 -19.68
C TYR A 72 23.19 9.08 -18.21
N SER A 73 23.97 9.92 -17.53
CA SER A 73 23.91 9.99 -16.07
C SER A 73 22.62 10.68 -15.58
N ILE A 74 22.28 11.83 -16.15
CA ILE A 74 21.07 12.58 -15.77
C ILE A 74 19.79 11.80 -16.11
N PRO A 75 19.63 11.25 -17.33
CA PRO A 75 18.48 10.39 -17.64
C PRO A 75 18.35 9.17 -16.71
N ALA A 76 19.47 8.52 -16.36
CA ALA A 76 19.46 7.40 -15.43
C ALA A 76 19.00 7.82 -14.03
N LEU A 77 19.46 8.98 -13.53
CA LEU A 77 19.02 9.52 -12.25
C LEU A 77 17.53 9.86 -12.24
N LEU A 78 17.02 10.48 -13.32
CA LEU A 78 15.59 10.76 -13.47
C LEU A 78 14.76 9.47 -13.47
N ALA A 79 15.19 8.44 -14.20
CA ALA A 79 14.51 7.14 -14.21
C ALA A 79 14.47 6.48 -12.81
N MET A 80 15.56 6.60 -12.04
CA MET A 80 15.60 6.11 -10.66
C MET A 80 14.64 6.88 -9.74
N VAL A 81 14.52 8.20 -9.93
CA VAL A 81 13.57 9.03 -9.19
C VAL A 81 12.13 8.63 -9.53
N ASP A 82 11.83 8.39 -10.80
CA ASP A 82 10.50 7.96 -11.25
C ASP A 82 10.12 6.60 -10.69
N GLN A 83 11.06 5.66 -10.68
CA GLN A 83 10.88 4.37 -10.03
C GLN A 83 10.62 4.53 -8.53
N SER A 84 11.36 5.41 -7.86
CA SER A 84 11.17 5.66 -6.42
C SER A 84 9.81 6.30 -6.11
N TYR A 85 9.33 7.16 -6.99
CA TYR A 85 8.03 7.80 -6.87
C TYR A 85 6.90 6.76 -6.99
N ALA A 86 6.96 5.90 -8.01
CA ALA A 86 6.00 4.81 -8.18
C ALA A 86 5.98 3.81 -7.01
N MET A 87 7.17 3.50 -6.44
CA MET A 87 7.26 2.66 -5.25
C MET A 87 6.61 3.32 -4.02
N ALA A 88 6.79 4.62 -3.84
CA ALA A 88 6.19 5.37 -2.74
C ALA A 88 4.65 5.45 -2.87
N GLU A 89 4.11 5.65 -4.07
CA GLU A 89 2.66 5.62 -4.32
C GLU A 89 2.05 4.25 -3.99
N ASN A 90 2.69 3.16 -4.45
CA ASN A 90 2.24 1.81 -4.15
C ASN A 90 2.25 1.50 -2.64
N ARG A 91 3.23 2.03 -1.91
CA ARG A 91 3.31 1.87 -0.45
C ARG A 91 2.12 2.55 0.24
N LEU A 92 1.82 3.79 -0.13
CA LEU A 92 0.70 4.54 0.45
C LEU A 92 -0.65 3.88 0.14
N ALA A 93 -0.83 3.38 -1.09
CA ALA A 93 -2.03 2.63 -1.46
C ALA A 93 -2.19 1.34 -0.65
N ASN A 94 -1.09 0.61 -0.43
CA ASN A 94 -1.11 -0.60 0.39
C ASN A 94 -1.43 -0.31 1.86
N GLU A 95 -0.87 0.76 2.43
CA GLU A 95 -1.17 1.19 3.80
C GLU A 95 -2.65 1.58 3.96
N GLN A 96 -3.23 2.31 3.01
CA GLN A 96 -4.67 2.63 3.01
C GLN A 96 -5.55 1.37 2.90
N ASN A 97 -5.19 0.43 2.04
CA ASN A 97 -5.92 -0.83 1.90
C ASN A 97 -5.87 -1.67 3.19
N GLN A 98 -4.72 -1.71 3.87
CA GLN A 98 -4.58 -2.39 5.16
C GLN A 98 -5.46 -1.74 6.24
N LEU A 99 -5.46 -0.41 6.35
CA LEU A 99 -6.31 0.32 7.29
C LEU A 99 -7.80 0.05 7.04
N SER A 100 -8.24 0.09 5.79
CA SER A 100 -9.62 -0.24 5.39
C SER A 100 -10.01 -1.67 5.76
N ASN A 101 -9.10 -2.64 5.56
CA ASN A 101 -9.34 -4.03 5.93
C ASN A 101 -9.42 -4.21 7.45
N ILE A 102 -8.58 -3.53 8.22
CA ILE A 102 -8.62 -3.55 9.69
C ILE A 102 -9.96 -2.97 10.18
N GLU A 103 -10.44 -1.88 9.59
CA GLU A 103 -11.74 -1.30 9.94
C GLU A 103 -12.92 -2.23 9.63
N LYS A 104 -12.91 -2.87 8.46
CA LYS A 104 -13.93 -3.86 8.08
C LYS A 104 -13.95 -5.06 9.03
N GLU A 105 -12.78 -5.54 9.41
CA GLU A 105 -12.67 -6.67 10.34
C GLU A 105 -13.15 -6.28 11.75
N LYS A 106 -12.82 -5.07 12.21
CA LYS A 106 -13.35 -4.53 13.47
C LYS A 106 -14.88 -4.40 13.46
N GLN A 107 -15.47 -4.00 12.33
CA GLN A 107 -16.92 -3.96 12.15
C GLN A 107 -17.54 -5.36 12.18
N ARG A 108 -16.93 -6.34 11.50
CA ARG A 108 -17.36 -7.75 11.55
C ARG A 108 -17.35 -8.31 12.96
N GLN A 109 -16.26 -8.09 13.71
CA GLN A 109 -16.17 -8.52 15.10
C GLN A 109 -17.24 -7.87 15.99
N LYS A 110 -17.53 -6.58 15.78
CA LYS A 110 -18.62 -5.89 16.49
C LYS A 110 -19.99 -6.47 16.16
N GLN A 111 -20.25 -6.81 14.89
CA GLN A 111 -21.48 -7.46 14.46
C GLN A 111 -21.61 -8.86 15.08
N GLN A 112 -20.57 -9.68 15.04
CA GLN A 112 -20.56 -11.00 15.68
C GLN A 112 -20.79 -10.91 17.19
N ALA A 113 -20.16 -9.95 17.87
CA ALA A 113 -20.38 -9.72 19.30
C ALA A 113 -21.84 -9.30 19.60
N SER A 114 -22.45 -8.47 18.75
CA SER A 114 -23.86 -8.10 18.89
C SER A 114 -24.82 -9.26 18.61
N ALA A 115 -24.53 -10.11 17.62
CA ALA A 115 -25.32 -11.31 17.32
C ALA A 115 -25.23 -12.34 18.45
N ALA A 116 -24.04 -12.56 19.00
CA ALA A 116 -23.84 -13.43 20.17
C ALA A 116 -24.54 -12.89 21.43
N ALA A 117 -24.59 -11.57 21.61
CA ALA A 117 -25.35 -10.95 22.70
C ALA A 117 -26.87 -11.09 22.50
N ALA A 118 -27.37 -10.97 21.27
CA ALA A 118 -28.79 -11.14 20.94
C ALA A 118 -29.27 -12.60 21.07
N ALA A 119 -28.37 -13.59 20.94
CA ALA A 119 -28.69 -15.00 21.12
C ALA A 119 -28.70 -15.49 22.59
N ARG A 120 -28.42 -14.61 23.57
CA ARG A 120 -28.50 -14.96 25.00
C ARG A 120 -29.90 -14.71 25.55
N TYR A 121 -30.65 -15.78 25.79
CA TYR A 121 -31.89 -15.73 26.59
C TYR A 121 -31.52 -15.44 28.07
N GLN A 122 -31.93 -14.28 28.59
CA GLN A 122 -31.55 -13.77 29.92
C GLN A 122 -32.59 -14.06 31.01
N ASP A 123 -33.20 -15.23 31.03
CA ASP A 123 -34.07 -15.62 32.14
C ASP A 123 -33.46 -16.83 32.87
N GLY A 124 -33.22 -16.70 34.18
CA GLY A 124 -32.54 -17.72 34.99
C GLY A 124 -33.43 -18.91 35.35
N ASN A 125 -34.72 -18.82 35.03
CA ASN A 125 -35.74 -19.80 35.34
C ASN A 125 -36.30 -20.43 34.06
N VAL A 126 -35.45 -21.04 33.24
CA VAL A 126 -35.88 -21.63 31.97
C VAL A 126 -35.75 -23.14 32.02
N LEU A 127 -36.86 -23.83 31.79
CA LEU A 127 -36.90 -25.25 31.59
C LEU A 127 -36.89 -25.54 30.08
N VAL A 128 -35.88 -26.28 29.62
CA VAL A 128 -35.81 -26.77 28.25
C VAL A 128 -36.14 -28.25 28.26
N LYS A 129 -37.19 -28.64 27.55
CA LYS A 129 -37.56 -30.05 27.36
C LYS A 129 -37.24 -30.45 25.93
N VAL A 130 -36.37 -31.44 25.75
CA VAL A 130 -36.13 -32.06 24.46
C VAL A 130 -37.30 -33.00 24.16
N GLU A 131 -37.98 -32.77 23.04
CA GLU A 131 -39.15 -33.54 22.62
C GLU A 131 -38.78 -34.65 21.64
N ASN A 132 -37.84 -34.38 20.73
CA ASN A 132 -37.38 -35.36 19.76
C ASN A 132 -35.93 -35.07 19.33
N PHE A 133 -35.14 -36.12 19.13
CA PHE A 133 -33.78 -36.05 18.60
C PHE A 133 -33.54 -37.22 17.63
N ASP A 134 -33.33 -36.90 16.35
CA ASP A 134 -33.11 -37.90 15.29
C ASP A 134 -31.62 -38.06 14.90
N GLY A 135 -30.71 -37.49 15.70
CA GLY A 135 -29.27 -37.49 15.44
C GLY A 135 -28.75 -36.26 14.70
N SER A 136 -29.63 -35.51 14.00
CA SER A 136 -29.25 -34.29 13.25
C SER A 136 -30.12 -33.08 13.58
N ASN A 137 -31.37 -33.30 13.99
CA ASN A 137 -32.37 -32.29 14.33
C ASN A 137 -32.82 -32.47 15.77
N VAL A 138 -33.02 -31.36 16.48
CA VAL A 138 -33.53 -31.34 17.84
C VAL A 138 -34.82 -30.53 17.85
N MET A 139 -35.91 -31.16 18.27
CA MET A 139 -37.15 -30.46 18.62
C MET A 139 -37.18 -30.27 20.13
N PHE A 140 -37.33 -29.03 20.59
CA PHE A 140 -37.37 -28.73 22.03
C PHE A 140 -38.40 -27.65 22.33
N SER A 141 -39.04 -27.76 23.49
CA SER A 141 -39.93 -26.74 24.04
C SER A 141 -39.23 -25.99 25.16
N VAL A 142 -39.47 -24.67 25.21
CA VAL A 142 -38.91 -23.77 26.21
C VAL A 142 -40.04 -23.16 27.02
N THR A 143 -39.94 -23.25 28.35
CA THR A 143 -40.90 -22.65 29.28
C THR A 143 -40.19 -21.97 30.45
N ASN A 144 -40.70 -20.82 30.88
CA ASN A 144 -40.22 -20.16 32.08
C ASN A 144 -40.87 -20.77 33.35
N VAL A 145 -40.06 -21.00 34.38
CA VAL A 145 -40.46 -21.47 35.71
C VAL A 145 -40.83 -20.25 36.57
N GLY A 146 -42.06 -20.22 37.07
CA GLY A 146 -42.54 -19.17 37.96
C GLY A 146 -41.84 -19.20 39.33
N SER A 147 -41.97 -18.12 40.10
CA SER A 147 -41.35 -17.94 41.43
C SER A 147 -41.79 -18.94 42.51
N GLN A 148 -42.77 -19.80 42.23
CA GLN A 148 -43.28 -20.87 43.10
C GLN A 148 -43.01 -22.28 42.54
N GLY A 149 -42.15 -22.42 41.53
CA GLY A 149 -41.86 -23.70 40.89
C GLY A 149 -42.97 -24.20 39.94
N SER A 150 -44.02 -23.40 39.71
CA SER A 150 -45.06 -23.72 38.73
C SER A 150 -44.60 -23.37 37.31
N LEU A 151 -44.86 -24.28 36.37
CA LEU A 151 -44.61 -24.05 34.95
C LEU A 151 -45.63 -23.03 34.42
N GLN A 152 -45.16 -22.00 33.72
CA GLN A 152 -46.08 -21.14 32.97
C GLN A 152 -46.71 -21.96 31.82
N PRO A 153 -48.04 -21.94 31.63
CA PRO A 153 -48.73 -22.84 30.69
C PRO A 153 -48.52 -22.50 29.21
N ASN A 154 -47.83 -21.39 28.89
CA ASN A 154 -47.58 -20.96 27.52
C ASN A 154 -46.23 -21.51 27.06
N PHE A 155 -46.24 -22.69 26.43
CA PHE A 155 -45.07 -23.28 25.79
C PHE A 155 -44.85 -22.61 24.43
N ASN A 156 -43.67 -22.01 24.25
CA ASN A 156 -43.22 -21.63 22.92
C ASN A 156 -42.43 -22.80 22.33
N THR A 157 -42.96 -23.40 21.26
CA THR A 157 -42.27 -24.49 20.54
C THR A 157 -41.25 -23.87 19.60
N PHE A 158 -39.98 -24.26 19.74
CA PHE A 158 -38.92 -23.85 18.82
C PHE A 158 -38.37 -25.07 18.10
N SER A 159 -37.92 -24.88 16.86
CA SER A 159 -37.27 -25.92 16.07
C SER A 159 -35.91 -25.38 15.65
N ALA A 160 -34.84 -26.11 15.96
CA ALA A 160 -33.50 -25.76 15.53
C ALA A 160 -32.99 -26.86 14.58
N TYR A 161 -32.45 -26.42 13.45
CA TYR A 161 -31.93 -27.31 12.42
C TYR A 161 -30.43 -27.12 12.30
N ARG A 162 -29.71 -28.24 12.12
CA ARG A 162 -28.27 -28.20 11.87
C ARG A 162 -28.04 -27.99 10.38
N THR A 163 -27.36 -26.91 10.02
CA THR A 163 -26.95 -26.65 8.63
C THR A 163 -25.76 -27.52 8.23
N ASP A 164 -25.48 -27.62 6.92
CA ASP A 164 -24.34 -28.38 6.38
C ASP A 164 -22.98 -27.88 6.89
N SER A 165 -22.91 -26.62 7.37
CA SER A 165 -21.73 -26.02 8.02
C SER A 165 -21.61 -26.36 9.52
N GLY A 166 -22.59 -27.04 10.12
CA GLY A 166 -22.61 -27.41 11.54
C GLY A 166 -23.17 -26.34 12.47
N GLU A 167 -23.74 -25.25 11.94
CA GLU A 167 -24.40 -24.21 12.73
C GLU A 167 -25.84 -24.64 13.08
N LEU A 168 -26.32 -24.28 14.28
CA LEU A 168 -27.71 -24.47 14.69
C LEU A 168 -28.49 -23.19 14.39
N VAL A 169 -29.49 -23.29 13.50
CA VAL A 169 -30.35 -22.17 13.05
C VAL A 169 -31.80 -22.43 13.44
#